data_AF-A0A2E5W549-F1
#
_entry.id   AF-A0A2E5W549-F1
#
_cell.length_a   1.000
_cell.length_b   1.000
_cell.length_c   1.000
_cell.angle_alpha   90.00
_cell.angle_beta   90.00
_cell.angle_gamma   90.00
#
_symmetry.space_group_name_H-M   'P 1'
#
loop_
_entity.id
_entity.type
_entity.pdbx_description
1 polymer ?
#
loop_
_entity_poly.entity_id
_entity_poly.type
_entity_poly.pdbx_seq_one_letter_code
_entity_poly.pdbx_strand_id
1 'polypeptide(L)' 'MKKSCLSLIFFTHHIFASVTFNESIISTNADGAKSVHALDMDGDGDMDVLSTSYSDDKVAWYENDGSQNFTEQVISTNA' A
#
# COMPACT_ATOMS: atom_id res chain seq x y z
N MET A 1 36.39 23.75 -47.69
CA MET A 1 36.47 22.28 -47.66
C MET A 1 35.90 21.77 -46.34
N LYS A 2 34.92 20.86 -46.44
CA LYS A 2 34.30 19.96 -45.44
C LYS A 2 35.30 19.56 -44.32
N LYS A 3 35.02 19.36 -43.02
CA LYS A 3 33.96 18.72 -42.19
C LYS A 3 34.23 19.23 -40.73
N SER A 4 33.41 19.17 -39.68
CA SER A 4 32.42 18.19 -39.23
C SER A 4 31.63 18.81 -38.07
N CYS A 5 30.33 18.56 -38.03
CA CYS A 5 29.44 18.81 -36.89
C CYS A 5 29.93 18.01 -35.67
N LEU A 6 30.15 18.66 -34.53
CA LEU A 6 30.38 17.99 -33.25
C LEU A 6 29.02 17.84 -32.57
N SER A 7 28.35 16.71 -32.84
CA SER A 7 27.13 16.37 -32.11
C SER A 7 27.49 16.07 -30.67
N LEU A 8 27.16 16.97 -29.76
CA LEU A 8 27.24 16.76 -28.33
C LEU A 8 26.12 15.78 -27.95
N ILE A 9 26.44 14.49 -27.94
CA ILE A 9 25.53 13.46 -27.42
C ILE A 9 25.53 13.63 -25.89
N PHE A 10 24.51 14.30 -25.36
CA PHE A 10 24.17 14.20 -23.95
C PHE A 10 23.71 12.76 -23.70
N PHE A 11 24.61 11.91 -23.19
CA PHE A 11 24.20 10.65 -22.56
C PHE A 11 23.50 11.03 -21.24
N THR A 12 22.19 11.24 -21.31
CA THR A 12 21.36 11.34 -20.12
C THR A 12 21.47 10.03 -19.35
N HIS A 13 22.05 10.09 -18.15
CA HIS A 13 21.93 9.03 -17.15
C HIS A 13 20.48 9.02 -16.65
N HIS A 14 19.54 8.59 -17.47
CA HIS A 14 18.23 8.16 -16.99
C HIS A 14 18.37 6.71 -16.56
N ILE A 15 18.83 6.53 -15.33
CA ILE A 15 18.55 5.32 -14.58
C ILE A 15 17.03 5.33 -14.37
N PHE A 16 16.30 4.57 -15.19
CA PHE A 16 14.91 4.24 -14.89
C PHE A 16 14.97 3.27 -13.71
N ALA A 17 14.86 3.78 -12.47
CA ALA A 17 14.61 2.92 -11.33
C ALA A 17 13.25 2.26 -11.56
N SER A 18 13.25 0.95 -11.82
CA SER A 18 12.01 0.19 -11.92
C SER A 18 11.43 0.09 -10.52
N VAL A 19 10.29 0.75 -10.30
CA VAL A 19 9.52 0.58 -9.07
C VAL A 19 9.01 -0.86 -9.06
N THR A 20 9.50 -1.64 -8.10
CA THR A 20 9.03 -3.01 -7.88
C THR A 20 8.10 -3.00 -6.68
N PHE A 21 6.88 -3.51 -6.87
CA PHE A 21 5.94 -3.75 -5.79
C PHE A 21 6.05 -5.20 -5.36
N ASN A 22 6.15 -5.44 -4.05
CA ASN A 22 6.03 -6.77 -3.48
C ASN A 22 4.68 -6.87 -2.76
N GLU A 23 3.99 -7.98 -2.95
CA GLU A 23 2.76 -8.26 -2.23
C GLU A 23 3.07 -8.52 -0.75
N SER A 24 2.28 -7.92 0.14
CA SER A 24 2.21 -8.25 1.55
C SER A 24 0.76 -8.49 1.93
N ILE A 25 0.47 -9.64 2.52
CA ILE A 25 -0.89 -10.03 2.89
C ILE A 25 -1.13 -9.61 4.34
N ILE A 26 -2.07 -8.69 4.55
CA ILE A 26 -2.48 -8.24 5.88
C ILE A 26 -3.46 -9.26 6.51
N SER A 27 -4.50 -9.66 5.77
CA SER A 27 -5.45 -10.68 6.22
C SER A 27 -6.17 -11.32 5.03
N THR A 28 -6.54 -12.58 5.19
CA THR A 28 -7.46 -13.30 4.29
C THR A 28 -8.83 -13.56 4.94
N ASN A 29 -9.09 -12.97 6.10
CA ASN A 29 -10.25 -13.25 6.95
C ASN A 29 -11.38 -12.23 6.78
N ALA A 30 -11.59 -11.64 5.60
CA ALA A 30 -12.65 -10.68 5.34
C ALA A 30 -13.58 -11.20 4.23
N ASP A 31 -14.58 -12.00 4.59
CA ASP A 31 -15.42 -12.68 3.60
C ASP A 31 -16.40 -11.69 2.93
N GLY A 32 -16.31 -11.57 1.61
CA GLY A 32 -17.09 -10.59 0.87
C GLY A 32 -16.72 -9.15 1.22
N ALA A 33 -15.44 -8.86 1.45
CA ALA A 33 -14.92 -7.51 1.62
C ALA A 33 -15.52 -6.51 0.60
N LYS A 34 -16.05 -5.39 1.09
CA LYS A 34 -16.73 -4.35 0.29
C LYS A 34 -15.96 -3.05 0.23
N SER A 35 -15.27 -2.70 1.30
CA SER A 35 -14.54 -1.44 1.39
C SER A 35 -13.27 -1.61 2.21
N VAL A 36 -12.25 -0.83 1.87
CA VAL A 36 -11.00 -0.71 2.60
C VAL A 36 -10.62 0.76 2.71
N HIS A 37 -10.16 1.18 3.87
CA HIS A 37 -9.63 2.52 4.12
C HIS A 37 -8.29 2.42 4.83
N ALA A 38 -7.37 3.34 4.51
CA ALA A 38 -6.12 3.48 5.25
C ALA A 38 -6.13 4.82 5.99
N LEU A 39 -5.93 4.79 7.30
CA LEU A 39 -5.80 5.96 8.16
C LEU A 39 -5.03 5.59 9.42
N ASP A 40 -4.38 6.56 10.03
CA ASP A 40 -3.84 6.47 11.39
C ASP A 40 -5.02 6.50 12.38
N MET A 41 -5.42 5.34 12.89
CA MET A 41 -6.66 5.17 13.66
C MET A 41 -6.43 5.46 15.16
N ASP A 42 -5.25 5.20 15.68
CA ASP A 42 -4.91 5.35 17.09
C ASP A 42 -4.06 6.60 17.42
N GLY A 43 -3.54 7.28 16.38
CA GLY A 43 -2.82 8.54 16.47
C GLY A 43 -1.33 8.39 16.76
N ASP A 44 -0.75 7.22 16.52
CA ASP A 44 0.67 6.96 16.78
C ASP A 44 1.59 7.37 15.60
N GLY A 45 0.99 7.75 14.48
CA GLY A 45 1.66 8.26 13.29
C GLY A 45 1.97 7.22 12.23
N ASP A 46 1.52 5.98 12.40
CA ASP A 46 1.59 4.95 11.38
C ASP A 46 0.22 4.65 10.73
N MET A 47 0.26 4.05 9.54
CA MET A 47 -0.94 3.91 8.69
C MET A 47 -1.57 2.54 8.89
N ASP A 48 -2.74 2.52 9.50
CA ASP A 48 -3.55 1.32 9.66
C ASP A 48 -4.42 1.03 8.44
N VAL A 49 -5.11 -0.12 8.49
CA VAL A 49 -6.13 -0.51 7.51
C VAL A 49 -7.45 -0.83 8.22
N LEU A 50 -8.57 -0.33 7.70
CA LEU A 50 -9.91 -0.74 8.08
C LEU A 50 -10.60 -1.43 6.91
N SER A 51 -11.34 -2.52 7.19
CA SER A 51 -12.19 -3.18 6.20
C SER A 51 -13.62 -3.35 6.69
N THR A 52 -14.56 -3.30 5.75
CA THR A 52 -15.92 -3.83 5.94
C THR A 52 -16.13 -5.03 5.02
N SER A 53 -16.75 -6.07 5.55
CA SER A 53 -17.01 -7.32 4.84
C SER A 53 -18.46 -7.74 5.04
N TYR A 54 -19.12 -8.04 3.93
CA TYR A 54 -20.57 -8.21 3.88
C TYR A 54 -21.01 -9.65 4.16
N SER A 55 -20.20 -10.65 3.81
CA SER A 55 -20.62 -12.05 3.99
C SER A 55 -20.43 -12.52 5.44
N ASP A 56 -19.51 -11.91 6.18
CA ASP A 56 -19.23 -12.20 7.60
C ASP A 56 -19.71 -11.09 8.56
N ASP A 57 -20.50 -10.13 8.05
CA ASP A 57 -21.07 -8.98 8.77
C ASP A 57 -20.05 -8.22 9.64
N LYS A 58 -18.80 -8.10 9.17
CA LYS A 58 -17.66 -7.64 9.99
C LYS A 58 -17.12 -6.26 9.60
N VAL A 59 -16.82 -5.45 10.63
CA VAL A 59 -15.90 -4.32 10.55
C VAL A 59 -14.64 -4.70 11.31
N ALA A 60 -13.50 -4.69 10.62
CA ALA A 60 -12.19 -5.04 11.19
C ALA A 60 -11.21 -3.87 11.01
N TRP A 61 -10.36 -3.68 12.00
CA TRP A 61 -9.21 -2.77 12.00
C TRP A 61 -7.95 -3.63 12.08
N TYR A 62 -6.99 -3.35 11.21
CA TYR A 62 -5.67 -3.97 11.19
C TYR A 62 -4.68 -2.89 11.63
N GLU A 63 -4.33 -2.93 12.91
CA GLU A 63 -3.38 -2.04 13.57
C GLU A 63 -1.97 -2.36 13.09
N ASN A 64 -1.24 -1.38 12.60
CA ASN A 64 0.17 -1.51 12.24
C ASN A 64 1.05 -1.07 13.41
N ASP A 65 2.21 -1.70 13.59
CA ASP A 65 3.15 -1.43 14.70
C ASP A 65 4.33 -0.53 14.28
N GLY A 66 4.15 0.25 13.21
CA GLY A 66 5.19 1.00 12.52
C GLY A 66 6.20 0.15 11.73
N SER A 67 6.17 -1.17 11.88
CA SER A 67 7.07 -2.12 11.23
C SER A 67 6.38 -3.03 10.21
N GLN A 68 5.14 -2.71 9.83
CA GLN A 68 4.29 -3.48 8.93
C GLN A 68 3.88 -4.85 9.51
N ASN A 69 3.92 -5.02 10.84
CA ASN A 69 3.28 -6.17 11.48
C ASN A 69 1.86 -5.78 11.89
N PHE A 70 0.88 -6.36 11.22
CA PHE A 70 -0.52 -6.01 11.43
C PHE A 70 -1.20 -6.93 12.47
N THR A 71 -1.96 -6.35 13.39
CA THR A 71 -2.82 -7.07 14.34
C THR A 71 -4.29 -6.80 14.02
N GLU A 72 -5.08 -7.85 13.77
CA GLU A 72 -6.51 -7.72 13.51
C GLU A 72 -7.31 -7.53 14.82
N GLN A 73 -8.08 -6.43 14.86
CA GLN A 73 -9.06 -6.11 15.89
C GLN A 73 -10.46 -6.11 15.27
N VAL A 74 -11.38 -6.84 15.88
CA VAL A 74 -12.79 -6.87 15.44
C VAL A 74 -13.53 -5.71 16.10
N ILE A 75 -13.99 -4.76 15.29
CA ILE A 75 -14.76 -3.60 15.76
C ILE A 75 -16.24 -3.94 15.88
N SER A 76 -16.80 -4.68 14.91
CA SER A 76 -18.18 -5.15 14.94
C SER A 76 -18.32 -6.43 14.13
N THR A 77 -19.25 -7.30 14.54
CA THR A 77 -19.73 -8.45 13.76
C THR A 77 -21.24 -8.35 13.50
N ASN A 78 -21.77 -7.12 13.50
CA ASN A 78 -23.13 -6.76 13.14
C ASN A 78 -23.09 -5.47 12.33
N ALA A 79 -22.37 -5.49 11.21
CA ALA A 79 -22.08 -4.32 10.38
C ALA A 79 -23.18 -4.00 9.35
#